data_AF-A0A1U9JYL4-F1
#
_entry.id   AF-A0A1U9JYL4-F1
#
_cell.length_a   1.000
_cell.length_b   1.000
_cell.length_c   1.000
_cell.angle_alpha   90.00
_cell.angle_beta   90.00
_cell.angle_gamma   90.00
#
_symmetry.space_group_name_H-M   'P 1'
#
loop_
_entity.id
_entity.type
_entity.pdbx_description
1 polymer ?
#
loop_
_entity_poly.entity_id
_entity_poly.type
_entity_poly.pdbx_seq_one_letter_code
_entity_poly.pdbx_strand_id
1 'polypeptide(L)'
;MAGSLNYEEMIQAYKAHPVQINVNSVLDSPTMFSRRVVETAACGSPLISGPALGMNRYMEGAGHIVHTESEAAQALENLLHHPAYRWRIALKGARAIMRAHTTQHRLVQMLRTAGVVMLAPEPPAITLLTEEVTNAAARRLLVQTLRPQRILANQWQGDSKAKLEAAGIACGSPRATAPSRAASGCWQNPALWRI
;
A
#
# COMPACT_ATOMS: atom_id res chain seq x y z
N MET A 1 9.72 -22.97 25.19
CA MET A 1 8.54 -22.10 24.99
C MET A 1 8.86 -20.75 25.60
N ALA A 2 9.34 -19.79 24.81
CA ALA A 2 9.59 -18.44 25.28
C ALA A 2 8.33 -17.58 25.02
N GLY A 3 7.93 -16.81 26.04
CA GLY A 3 6.87 -15.80 26.13
C GLY A 3 5.89 -15.64 24.96
N SER A 4 4.60 -15.82 25.23
CA SER A 4 3.55 -15.28 24.35
C SER A 4 3.56 -13.76 24.41
N LEU A 5 3.73 -13.11 23.27
CA LEU A 5 3.54 -11.67 23.13
C LEU A 5 2.05 -11.35 23.03
N ASN A 6 1.62 -10.29 23.70
CA ASN A 6 0.30 -9.71 23.46
C ASN A 6 0.25 -9.07 22.05
N TYR A 7 -0.93 -8.63 21.60
CA TYR A 7 -1.07 -8.11 20.24
C TYR A 7 -0.24 -6.85 19.97
N GLU A 8 -0.16 -5.92 20.94
CA GLU A 8 0.61 -4.69 20.78
C GLU A 8 2.11 -5.00 20.69
N GLU A 9 2.60 -5.92 21.52
CA GLU A 9 3.96 -6.43 21.48
C GLU A 9 4.26 -7.16 20.16
N MET A 10 3.31 -7.93 19.62
CA MET A 10 3.43 -8.58 18.31
C MET A 10 3.61 -7.56 17.19
N ILE A 11 2.89 -6.43 17.22
CA ILE A 11 3.05 -5.36 16.23
C ILE A 11 4.45 -4.74 16.33
N GLN A 12 4.98 -4.53 17.54
CA GLN A 12 6.35 -4.05 17.70
C GLN A 12 7.37 -5.08 17.19
N ALA A 13 7.15 -6.36 17.46
CA ALA A 13 7.98 -7.43 16.93
C ALA A 13 7.98 -7.47 15.40
N TYR A 14 6.83 -7.26 14.73
CA TYR A 14 6.79 -7.19 13.27
C TYR A 14 7.62 -6.05 12.69
N LYS A 15 7.62 -4.88 13.35
CA LYS A 15 8.39 -3.69 12.95
C LYS A 15 9.89 -3.79 13.27
N ALA A 16 10.25 -4.55 14.31
CA ALA A 16 11.64 -4.66 14.77
C ALA A 16 12.52 -5.51 13.84
N HIS A 17 11.95 -6.38 13.01
CA HIS A 17 12.70 -7.28 12.15
C HIS A 17 12.77 -6.78 10.71
N PRO A 18 13.95 -6.81 10.06
CA PRO A 18 14.13 -6.29 8.71
C PRO A 18 13.47 -7.14 7.62
N VAL A 19 13.17 -8.42 7.92
CA VAL A 19 12.56 -9.38 7.00
C VAL A 19 11.65 -10.32 7.78
N GLN A 20 10.53 -10.71 7.16
CA GLN A 20 9.56 -11.64 7.73
C GLN A 20 9.47 -12.89 6.84
N ILE A 21 9.52 -14.07 7.45
CA ILE A 21 9.43 -15.35 6.72
C ILE A 21 8.10 -16.02 7.08
N ASN A 22 7.33 -16.38 6.07
CA ASN A 22 6.06 -17.08 6.22
C ASN A 22 6.08 -18.45 5.55
N VAL A 23 5.62 -19.45 6.27
CA VAL A 23 5.42 -20.82 5.77
C VAL A 23 3.92 -21.09 5.67
N ASN A 24 3.50 -21.76 4.60
CA ASN A 24 2.10 -22.08 4.33
C ASN A 24 1.87 -23.59 4.58
N SER A 25 0.80 -23.92 5.32
CA SER A 25 0.35 -25.31 5.49
C SER A 25 -0.75 -25.71 4.51
N VAL A 26 -1.41 -24.74 3.88
CA VAL A 26 -2.47 -24.94 2.88
C VAL A 26 -2.02 -24.29 1.58
N LEU A 27 -1.82 -25.12 0.55
CA LEU A 27 -1.25 -24.70 -0.72
C LEU A 27 -2.31 -24.45 -1.80
N ASP A 28 -3.38 -25.24 -1.81
CA ASP A 28 -4.35 -25.26 -2.92
C ASP A 28 -5.53 -24.29 -2.73
N SER A 29 -5.62 -23.63 -1.58
CA SER A 29 -6.70 -22.68 -1.34
C SER A 29 -6.46 -21.35 -2.06
N PRO A 30 -7.41 -20.86 -2.85
CA PRO A 30 -7.27 -19.59 -3.56
C PRO A 30 -7.40 -18.37 -2.63
N THR A 31 -7.72 -18.58 -1.35
CA THR A 31 -7.98 -17.51 -0.38
C THR A 31 -7.29 -17.69 0.97
N MET A 32 -6.78 -18.87 1.30
CA MET A 32 -6.17 -19.13 2.60
C MET A 32 -4.68 -18.81 2.60
N PHE A 33 -4.27 -18.01 3.57
CA PHE A 33 -2.89 -17.81 4.01
C PHE A 33 -2.91 -17.18 5.42
N SER A 34 -1.77 -17.13 6.10
CA SER A 34 -1.74 -16.66 7.49
C SER A 34 -2.09 -15.16 7.60
N ARG A 35 -2.79 -14.78 8.67
CA ARG A 35 -3.04 -13.37 9.00
C ARG A 35 -1.74 -12.54 9.05
N ARG A 36 -0.63 -13.16 9.48
CA ARG A 36 0.69 -12.52 9.63
C ARG A 36 1.22 -11.94 8.33
N VAL A 37 0.89 -12.53 7.19
CA VAL A 37 1.26 -12.00 5.86
C VAL A 37 0.71 -10.58 5.66
N VAL A 38 -0.56 -10.35 6.05
CA VAL A 38 -1.20 -9.04 5.92
C VAL A 38 -0.60 -8.05 6.92
N GLU A 39 -0.43 -8.49 8.18
CA GLU A 39 0.03 -7.62 9.26
C GLU A 39 1.47 -7.16 9.08
N THR A 40 2.37 -8.09 8.73
CA THR A 40 3.79 -7.76 8.51
C THR A 40 3.98 -6.85 7.32
N ALA A 41 3.30 -7.12 6.20
CA ALA A 41 3.33 -6.26 5.03
C ALA A 41 2.76 -4.87 5.33
N ALA A 42 1.66 -4.77 6.08
CA ALA A 42 1.10 -3.49 6.52
C ALA A 42 2.04 -2.70 7.46
N CYS A 43 2.83 -3.41 8.28
CA CYS A 43 3.86 -2.80 9.13
C CYS A 43 5.08 -2.30 8.35
N GLY A 44 5.15 -2.53 7.04
CA GLY A 44 6.29 -2.11 6.20
C GLY A 44 7.49 -3.05 6.30
N SER A 45 7.27 -4.32 6.64
CA SER A 45 8.33 -5.34 6.65
C SER A 45 8.21 -6.19 5.37
N PRO A 46 9.30 -6.40 4.63
CA PRO A 46 9.28 -7.27 3.45
C PRO A 46 9.04 -8.72 3.86
N LEU A 47 8.30 -9.44 3.02
CA LEU A 47 7.88 -10.82 3.25
C LEU A 47 8.61 -11.76 2.29
N ILE A 48 9.15 -12.85 2.80
CA ILE A 48 9.54 -14.04 2.06
C ILE A 48 8.56 -15.16 2.40
N SER A 49 8.03 -15.85 1.40
CA SER A 49 7.15 -16.99 1.61
C SER A 49 7.33 -18.05 0.56
N GLY A 50 7.04 -19.31 0.92
CA GLY A 50 6.86 -20.38 -0.06
C GLY A 50 5.61 -20.16 -0.92
N PRO A 51 5.45 -20.91 -2.02
CA PRO A 51 4.29 -20.80 -2.88
C PRO A 51 3.03 -21.26 -2.14
N ALA A 52 1.90 -20.61 -2.46
CA ALA A 52 0.55 -21.06 -2.17
C ALA A 52 -0.39 -20.30 -3.11
N LEU A 53 -1.52 -20.90 -3.49
CA LEU A 53 -2.44 -20.27 -4.45
C LEU A 53 -2.95 -18.91 -3.93
N GLY A 54 -3.25 -18.81 -2.63
CA GLY A 54 -3.59 -17.54 -1.98
C GLY A 54 -2.43 -16.53 -2.04
N MET A 55 -1.20 -16.95 -1.78
CA MET A 55 -0.04 -16.05 -1.83
C MET A 55 0.20 -15.51 -3.24
N ASN A 56 0.12 -16.36 -4.26
CA ASN A 56 0.28 -15.94 -5.66
C ASN A 56 -0.84 -14.97 -6.05
N ARG A 57 -2.07 -15.21 -5.60
CA ARG A 57 -3.21 -14.36 -5.94
C ARG A 57 -3.17 -12.98 -5.29
N TYR A 58 -2.74 -12.89 -4.02
CA TYR A 58 -2.88 -11.65 -3.23
C TYR A 58 -1.58 -10.90 -3.01
N MET A 59 -0.42 -11.58 -3.09
CA MET A 59 0.88 -11.02 -2.71
C MET A 59 1.91 -11.06 -3.85
N GLU A 60 1.54 -11.50 -5.05
CA GLU A 60 2.42 -11.46 -6.21
C GLU A 60 2.91 -10.03 -6.50
N GLY A 61 4.23 -9.87 -6.63
CA GLY A 61 4.89 -8.58 -6.79
C GLY A 61 4.91 -7.68 -5.53
N ALA A 62 4.24 -8.08 -4.45
CA ALA A 62 4.16 -7.39 -3.16
C ALA A 62 4.96 -8.08 -2.05
N GLY A 63 5.65 -9.17 -2.37
CA GLY A 63 6.60 -9.90 -1.54
C GLY A 63 7.44 -10.86 -2.39
N HIS A 64 8.32 -11.62 -1.75
CA HIS A 64 9.10 -12.68 -2.38
C HIS A 64 8.40 -14.03 -2.20
N ILE A 65 7.85 -14.55 -3.29
CA ILE A 65 7.39 -15.94 -3.34
C ILE A 65 8.51 -16.78 -3.94
N VAL A 66 9.06 -17.70 -3.16
CA VAL A 66 10.26 -18.49 -3.49
C VAL A 66 9.95 -19.97 -3.51
N HIS A 67 10.57 -20.72 -4.42
CA HIS A 67 10.32 -22.13 -4.65
C HIS A 67 11.45 -23.04 -4.17
N THR A 68 12.64 -22.47 -3.96
CA THR A 68 13.83 -23.23 -3.54
C THR A 68 14.51 -22.56 -2.35
N GLU A 69 15.30 -23.35 -1.60
CA GLU A 69 16.14 -22.83 -0.52
C GLU A 69 17.16 -21.80 -1.04
N SER A 70 17.73 -22.04 -2.23
CA SER A 70 18.67 -21.10 -2.86
C SER A 70 18.01 -19.75 -3.18
N GLU A 71 16.79 -19.75 -3.70
CA GLU A 71 16.01 -18.52 -3.92
C GLU A 71 15.70 -17.79 -2.61
N ALA A 72 15.31 -18.54 -1.57
CA ALA A 72 15.04 -17.99 -0.25
C ALA A 72 16.28 -17.31 0.36
N ALA A 73 17.44 -17.98 0.28
CA ALA A 73 18.72 -17.45 0.74
C ALA A 73 19.10 -16.18 -0.03
N GLN A 74 18.97 -16.19 -1.36
CA GLN A 74 19.28 -15.02 -2.20
C GLN A 74 18.35 -13.84 -1.91
N ALA A 75 17.04 -14.09 -1.72
CA ALA A 75 16.07 -13.07 -1.37
C ALA A 75 16.39 -12.45 0.01
N LEU A 76 16.72 -13.30 1.00
CA LEU A 76 17.11 -12.86 2.33
C LEU A 76 18.38 -12.00 2.29
N GLU A 77 19.42 -12.46 1.59
CA GLU A 77 20.68 -11.75 1.40
C GLU A 77 20.43 -10.35 0.80
N ASN A 78 19.61 -10.28 -0.25
CA ASN A 78 19.27 -9.02 -0.91
C ASN A 78 18.54 -8.05 0.02
N LEU A 79 17.59 -8.54 0.81
CA LEU A 79 16.81 -7.72 1.73
C LEU A 79 17.63 -7.25 2.95
N LEU A 80 18.62 -8.02 3.39
CA LEU A 80 19.50 -7.64 4.50
C LEU A 80 20.53 -6.60 4.06
N HIS A 81 21.18 -6.80 2.91
CA HIS A 81 22.33 -6.00 2.48
C HIS A 81 22.00 -4.81 1.57
N HIS A 82 20.78 -4.72 1.03
CA HIS A 82 20.37 -3.59 0.18
C HIS A 82 19.17 -2.82 0.77
N PRO A 83 19.40 -1.83 1.66
CA PRO A 83 18.33 -1.09 2.34
C PRO A 83 17.33 -0.42 1.40
N ALA A 84 17.79 0.16 0.29
CA ALA A 84 16.91 0.79 -0.70
C ALA A 84 16.01 -0.23 -1.41
N TYR A 85 16.53 -1.43 -1.67
CA TYR A 85 15.75 -2.54 -2.21
C TYR A 85 14.70 -3.01 -1.20
N ARG A 86 15.12 -3.28 0.04
CA ARG A 86 14.24 -3.63 1.17
C ARG A 86 13.09 -2.64 1.31
N TRP A 87 13.39 -1.34 1.34
CA TRP A 87 12.39 -0.29 1.45
C TRP A 87 11.37 -0.32 0.31
N ARG A 88 11.83 -0.54 -0.94
CA ARG A 88 10.96 -0.63 -2.11
C ARG A 88 10.02 -1.82 -2.02
N ILE A 89 10.49 -2.98 -1.57
CA ILE A 89 9.67 -4.18 -1.39
C ILE A 89 8.66 -3.99 -0.25
N ALA A 90 9.11 -3.52 0.91
CA ALA A 90 8.25 -3.16 2.03
C ALA A 90 7.09 -2.24 1.64
N LEU A 91 7.41 -1.16 0.91
CA LEU A 91 6.43 -0.18 0.47
C LEU A 91 5.43 -0.74 -0.56
N LYS A 92 5.88 -1.65 -1.44
CA LYS A 92 4.98 -2.38 -2.34
C LYS A 92 4.00 -3.26 -1.55
N GLY A 93 4.52 -4.02 -0.58
CA GLY A 93 3.72 -4.85 0.33
C GLY A 93 2.65 -4.05 1.06
N ALA A 94 3.07 -3.00 1.77
CA ALA A 94 2.15 -2.12 2.51
C ALA A 94 1.06 -1.52 1.61
N ARG A 95 1.44 -1.04 0.40
CA ARG A 95 0.47 -0.49 -0.56
C ARG A 95 -0.51 -1.54 -1.07
N ALA A 96 -0.06 -2.76 -1.35
CA ALA A 96 -0.94 -3.85 -1.77
C ALA A 96 -2.00 -4.13 -0.69
N ILE A 97 -1.58 -4.21 0.57
CA ILE A 97 -2.50 -4.43 1.69
C ILE A 97 -3.50 -3.27 1.85
N MET A 98 -3.01 -2.03 1.90
CA MET A 98 -3.86 -0.86 2.15
C MET A 98 -4.89 -0.62 1.04
N ARG A 99 -4.62 -1.07 -0.20
CA ARG A 99 -5.51 -0.89 -1.35
C ARG A 99 -6.63 -1.92 -1.48
N ALA A 100 -6.47 -3.10 -0.88
CA ALA A 100 -7.35 -4.23 -1.20
C ALA A 100 -7.59 -5.23 -0.07
N HIS A 101 -6.79 -5.21 1.00
CA HIS A 101 -6.75 -6.31 1.99
C HIS A 101 -6.91 -5.84 3.44
N THR A 102 -7.43 -4.65 3.67
CA THR A 102 -7.84 -4.22 5.02
C THR A 102 -9.11 -4.93 5.47
N THR A 103 -9.37 -4.96 6.78
CA THR A 103 -10.62 -5.48 7.35
C THR A 103 -11.86 -4.82 6.76
N GLN A 104 -11.79 -3.53 6.42
CA GLN A 104 -12.90 -2.82 5.78
C GLN A 104 -13.24 -3.41 4.40
N HIS A 105 -12.22 -3.73 3.58
CA HIS A 105 -12.43 -4.39 2.29
C HIS A 105 -13.10 -5.76 2.47
N ARG A 106 -12.64 -6.54 3.46
CA ARG A 106 -13.19 -7.88 3.76
C ARG A 106 -14.62 -7.80 4.28
N LEU A 107 -14.94 -6.84 5.13
CA LEU A 107 -16.29 -6.61 5.63
C LEU A 107 -17.24 -6.23 4.49
N VAL A 108 -16.83 -5.30 3.61
CA VAL A 108 -17.62 -4.95 2.42
C VAL A 108 -17.84 -6.15 1.52
N GLN A 109 -16.81 -6.97 1.30
CA GLN A 109 -16.93 -8.22 0.54
C GLN A 109 -17.96 -9.17 1.18
N MET A 110 -17.87 -9.41 2.49
CA MET A 110 -18.81 -10.28 3.22
C MET A 110 -20.25 -9.78 3.15
N LEU A 111 -20.47 -8.49 3.41
CA LEU A 111 -21.81 -7.88 3.40
C LEU A 111 -22.44 -7.89 2.01
N ARG A 112 -21.67 -7.60 0.96
CA ARG A 112 -22.15 -7.71 -0.43
C ARG A 112 -22.53 -9.14 -0.79
N THR A 113 -21.74 -10.13 -0.37
CA THR A 113 -22.07 -11.55 -0.57
C THR A 113 -23.37 -11.93 0.16
N ALA A 114 -23.66 -11.32 1.31
CA ALA A 114 -24.91 -11.51 2.03
C ALA A 114 -26.11 -10.72 1.45
N GLY A 115 -25.94 -10.04 0.31
CA GLY A 115 -27.00 -9.27 -0.35
C GLY A 115 -27.15 -7.82 0.15
N VAL A 116 -26.25 -7.34 1.01
CA VAL A 116 -26.28 -5.96 1.51
C VAL A 116 -25.58 -5.01 0.54
N VAL A 117 -26.27 -3.94 0.15
CA VAL A 117 -25.68 -2.88 -0.68
C VAL A 117 -24.71 -2.05 0.16
N MET A 118 -23.42 -2.26 -0.06
CA MET A 118 -22.34 -1.51 0.59
C MET A 118 -21.45 -0.84 -0.44
N LEU A 119 -21.02 0.40 -0.17
CA LEU A 119 -20.00 1.07 -0.97
C LEU A 119 -18.61 0.48 -0.67
N ALA A 120 -17.74 0.47 -1.69
CA ALA A 120 -16.36 0.04 -1.50
C ALA A 120 -15.57 1.14 -0.78
N PRO A 121 -14.53 0.80 0.00
CA PRO A 121 -13.62 1.79 0.54
C PRO A 121 -12.96 2.57 -0.61
N GLU A 122 -13.01 3.90 -0.54
CA GLU A 122 -12.31 4.74 -1.49
C GLU A 122 -10.90 5.07 -0.98
N PRO A 123 -9.89 5.16 -1.87
CA PRO A 123 -8.58 5.63 -1.49
C PRO A 123 -8.64 7.11 -1.06
N PRO A 124 -7.69 7.58 -0.22
CA PRO A 124 -7.72 8.96 0.25
C PRO A 124 -7.61 9.96 -0.90
N ALA A 125 -8.33 11.07 -0.76
CA ALA A 125 -8.23 12.20 -1.68
C ALA A 125 -6.96 13.02 -1.37
N ILE A 126 -6.00 13.00 -2.29
CA ILE A 126 -4.74 13.74 -2.24
C ILE A 126 -4.82 14.94 -3.17
N THR A 127 -4.59 16.13 -2.60
CA THR A 127 -4.28 17.34 -3.36
C THR A 127 -2.80 17.66 -3.19
N LEU A 128 -2.07 17.75 -4.31
CA LEU A 128 -0.68 18.17 -4.32
C LEU A 128 -0.61 19.68 -4.47
N LEU A 129 0.07 20.35 -3.55
CA LEU A 129 0.41 21.76 -3.65
C LEU A 129 1.90 21.88 -3.95
N THR A 130 2.26 22.58 -5.03
CA THR A 130 3.66 22.79 -5.41
C THR A 130 3.83 24.10 -6.17
N GLU A 131 5.04 24.63 -6.26
CA GLU A 131 5.32 25.83 -7.04
C GLU A 131 5.31 25.53 -8.54
N GLU A 132 6.01 24.47 -8.95
CA GLU A 132 6.22 24.11 -10.35
C GLU A 132 6.01 22.61 -10.60
N VAL A 133 5.35 22.28 -11.71
CA VAL A 133 5.25 20.91 -12.23
C VAL A 133 6.05 20.75 -13.52
N THR A 134 7.20 20.09 -13.40
CA THR A 134 8.05 19.71 -14.54
C THR A 134 7.49 18.51 -15.31
N ASN A 135 7.96 18.31 -16.55
CA ASN A 135 7.61 17.12 -17.33
C ASN A 135 8.06 15.81 -16.66
N ALA A 136 9.21 15.83 -16.00
CA ALA A 136 9.71 14.68 -15.24
C ALA A 136 8.82 14.40 -14.01
N ALA A 137 8.38 15.44 -13.30
CA ALA A 137 7.43 15.31 -12.19
C ALA A 137 6.09 14.74 -12.67
N ALA A 138 5.53 15.25 -13.76
CA ALA A 138 4.30 14.73 -14.34
C ALA A 138 4.40 13.23 -14.68
N ARG A 139 5.47 12.80 -15.35
CA ARG A 139 5.72 11.36 -15.62
C ARG A 139 5.77 10.54 -14.34
N ARG A 140 6.44 11.03 -13.30
CA ARG A 140 6.53 10.35 -12.00
C ARG A 140 5.18 10.25 -11.30
N LEU A 141 4.36 11.30 -11.34
CA LEU A 141 3.01 11.32 -10.75
C LEU A 141 2.09 10.31 -11.43
N LEU A 142 2.16 10.19 -12.76
CA LEU A 142 1.32 9.25 -13.52
C LEU A 142 1.63 7.78 -13.20
N VAL A 143 2.85 7.45 -12.81
CA VAL A 143 3.24 6.08 -12.43
C VAL A 143 3.10 5.80 -10.94
N GLN A 144 2.61 6.75 -10.14
CA GLN A 144 2.36 6.51 -8.72
C GLN A 144 1.21 5.54 -8.51
N THR A 145 1.33 4.71 -7.47
CA THR A 145 0.28 3.80 -7.04
C THR A 145 -1.01 4.56 -6.70
N LEU A 146 -0.90 5.66 -5.96
CA LEU A 146 -2.00 6.57 -5.67
C LEU A 146 -1.70 7.90 -6.34
N ARG A 147 -2.55 8.29 -7.29
CA ARG A 147 -2.42 9.56 -8.01
C ARG A 147 -3.18 10.65 -7.24
N PRO A 148 -2.67 11.88 -7.20
CA PRO A 148 -3.46 13.00 -6.69
C PRO A 148 -4.70 13.19 -7.58
N GLN A 149 -5.85 13.45 -6.97
CA GLN A 149 -7.07 13.84 -7.69
C GLN A 149 -6.96 15.29 -8.16
N ARG A 150 -6.12 16.09 -7.48
CA ARG A 150 -5.89 17.49 -7.81
C ARG A 150 -4.44 17.92 -7.60
N ILE A 151 -3.92 18.73 -8.51
CA ILE A 151 -2.62 19.38 -8.38
C ILE A 151 -2.82 20.89 -8.52
N LEU A 152 -2.35 21.63 -7.52
CA LEU A 152 -2.34 23.09 -7.53
C LEU A 152 -0.89 23.55 -7.70
N ALA A 153 -0.60 24.19 -8.82
CA ALA A 153 0.74 24.72 -9.11
C ALA A 153 0.69 26.12 -9.75
N ASN A 154 1.68 26.94 -9.41
CA ASN A 154 1.83 28.28 -9.97
C ASN A 154 2.42 28.22 -11.39
N GLN A 155 3.31 27.24 -11.65
CA GLN A 155 4.01 27.08 -12.92
C GLN A 155 3.89 25.65 -13.47
N TRP A 156 3.74 25.55 -14.79
CA TRP A 156 3.60 24.29 -15.51
C TRP A 156 4.58 24.27 -16.68
N GLN A 157 5.45 23.27 -16.73
CA GLN A 157 6.46 23.15 -17.77
C GLN A 157 5.94 22.41 -19.01
N GLY A 158 5.94 23.06 -20.17
CA GLY A 158 5.59 22.45 -21.44
C GLY A 158 4.17 21.85 -21.42
N ASP A 159 4.03 20.57 -21.79
CA ASP A 159 2.76 19.85 -21.84
C ASP A 159 2.42 19.09 -20.55
N SER A 160 3.12 19.37 -19.44
CA SER A 160 2.93 18.66 -18.17
C SER A 160 1.49 18.73 -17.66
N LYS A 161 0.86 19.91 -17.75
CA LYS A 161 -0.54 20.13 -17.35
C LYS A 161 -1.51 19.30 -18.19
N ALA A 162 -1.42 19.40 -19.52
CA ALA A 162 -2.30 18.69 -20.45
C ALA A 162 -2.21 17.16 -20.28
N LYS A 163 -1.00 16.62 -20.04
CA LYS A 163 -0.80 15.19 -19.76
C LYS A 163 -1.46 14.73 -18.47
N LEU A 164 -1.41 15.53 -17.42
CA LEU A 164 -2.02 15.21 -16.13
C LEU A 164 -3.55 15.29 -16.21
N GLU A 165 -4.08 16.31 -16.88
CA GLU A 165 -5.53 16.45 -17.11
C GLU A 165 -6.09 15.32 -17.99
N ALA A 166 -5.37 14.90 -19.04
CA ALA A 166 -5.76 13.76 -19.86
C ALA A 166 -5.80 12.44 -19.07
N ALA A 167 -5.06 12.35 -17.96
CA ALA A 167 -5.10 11.22 -17.04
C ALA A 167 -6.15 11.35 -15.92
N GLY A 168 -7.03 12.36 -16.00
CA GLY A 168 -8.12 12.60 -15.05
C GLY A 168 -7.71 13.36 -13.78
N ILE A 169 -6.54 14.01 -13.77
CA ILE A 169 -6.07 14.80 -12.62
C ILE A 169 -6.45 16.26 -12.80
N ALA A 170 -7.23 16.82 -11.87
CA ALA A 170 -7.61 18.22 -11.92
C ALA A 170 -6.39 19.13 -11.67
N CYS A 171 -6.07 20.01 -12.61
CA CYS A 171 -4.90 20.91 -12.50
C CYS A 171 -5.36 22.37 -12.36
N GLY A 172 -4.85 23.07 -11.35
CA GLY A 172 -5.25 24.45 -11.05
C GLY A 172 -4.13 25.30 -10.47
N SER A 173 -4.44 26.56 -10.15
CA SER A 173 -3.53 27.45 -9.42
C SER A 173 -3.97 27.55 -7.96
N PRO A 174 -3.04 27.60 -6.99
CA PRO A 174 -3.34 27.80 -5.57
C PRO A 174 -4.18 29.05 -5.29
N ARG A 175 -3.99 30.11 -6.08
CA ARG A 175 -4.70 31.40 -5.93
C ARG A 175 -6.17 31.35 -6.37
N ALA A 176 -6.61 30.30 -7.06
CA ALA A 176 -7.96 30.21 -7.62
C ALA A 176 -8.95 29.42 -6.75
N THR A 177 -8.52 28.81 -5.64
CA THR A 177 -9.38 27.90 -4.86
C THR A 177 -9.24 28.10 -3.36
N ALA A 178 -10.06 28.96 -2.77
CA ALA A 178 -10.56 28.72 -1.43
C ALA A 178 -11.83 27.86 -1.56
N PRO A 179 -11.84 26.58 -1.18
CA PRO A 179 -13.08 25.82 -1.15
C PRO A 179 -13.91 26.28 0.06
N SER A 180 -15.19 26.60 -0.17
CA SER A 180 -16.18 26.69 0.92
C SER A 180 -16.23 25.34 1.64
N ARG A 181 -16.07 25.34 2.97
CA ARG A 181 -16.28 24.18 3.82
C ARG A 181 -17.72 23.67 3.66
N ALA A 182 -17.92 22.65 2.82
CA ALA A 182 -19.08 21.79 2.91
C ALA A 182 -18.72 20.61 3.83
N ALA A 183 -19.47 20.48 4.92
CA ALA A 183 -19.31 19.43 5.91
C ALA A 183 -19.63 18.05 5.32
N SER A 184 -18.78 17.07 5.63
CA SER A 184 -19.14 15.65 5.61
C SER A 184 -18.31 14.96 6.69
N GLY A 185 -19.02 14.37 7.64
CA GLY A 185 -18.52 13.99 8.96
C GLY A 185 -17.74 12.69 9.03
N CYS A 186 -17.24 12.47 10.25
CA CYS A 186 -16.72 11.25 10.84
C CYS A 186 -15.57 10.59 10.06
N TRP A 187 -14.33 10.93 10.45
CA TRP A 187 -13.28 10.04 10.96
C TRP A 187 -11.99 10.88 11.07
N GLN A 188 -11.90 11.72 12.11
CA GLN A 188 -10.63 12.34 12.50
C GLN A 188 -9.96 11.42 13.53
N ASN A 189 -9.07 10.55 13.09
CA ASN A 189 -8.07 9.98 13.99
C ASN A 189 -6.66 10.39 13.50
N PRO A 190 -6.05 11.42 14.10
CA PRO A 190 -4.74 11.93 13.71
C PRO A 190 -3.56 11.01 14.07
N ALA A 191 -3.80 9.81 14.61
CA ALA A 191 -2.74 8.89 15.05
C ALA A 191 -2.12 8.01 13.94
N LEU A 192 -2.66 8.03 12.70
CA LEU A 192 -2.27 7.07 11.65
C LEU A 192 -1.09 7.49 10.75
N TRP A 193 -0.48 8.66 10.95
CA TRP A 193 0.56 9.19 10.05
C TRP A 193 1.91 9.51 10.69
N ARG A 194 2.13 9.15 11.96
CA ARG A 194 3.47 9.18 12.54
C ARG A 194 4.17 7.84 12.29
N ILE A 195 4.88 7.76 11.16
CA ILE A 195 5.99 6.83 10.94
C ILE A 195 7.26 7.60 11.22
#